data_AF-A0A2U2UC13-F1
#
_entry.id   AF-A0A2U2UC13-F1
#
_cell.length_a   1.000
_cell.length_b   1.000
_cell.length_c   1.000
_cell.angle_alpha   90.00
_cell.angle_beta   90.00
_cell.angle_gamma   90.00
#
_symmetry.space_group_name_H-M   'P 1'
#
loop_
_entity.id
_entity.type
_entity.pdbx_description
1 polymer ?
#
loop_
_entity_poly.entity_id
_entity_poly.type
_entity_poly.pdbx_seq_one_letter_code
_entity_poly.pdbx_strand_id
1 'polypeptide(L)'
;DLLDSMYCADNGRWFETPVDWYGLARAARQTSWHQSALSFKRNVLLGCYIPHPLLSRQEFAGVAMDWFVFGNACLELRRNMLGEPLALRRALAKYMRRGSDMKSWWYIQEGQEEYRFREGTICHLMNPDINQEIYGMPDYLGGLLSASLSHSADIFRKLYYDNGSHAGCIVYIGAAQVDRESMEKLRETLQSARGGGAFKNLLIHAAGGGKDGVQILPFQQITAKDEFMNVKAASRDDVLAVHRVPPQLMGAMPGEKGSFGDVEKAARVFAINELMPVMEAMKHVNDWLGEEVIRFNPYALLDTRPIS
;
A
#
# COMPACT_ATOMS: atom_id res chain seq x y z
N ASP A 1 6.45 -17.07 1.97
CA ASP A 1 5.30 -16.69 1.15
C ASP A 1 4.81 -15.31 1.58
N LEU A 2 4.32 -14.45 0.69
CA LEU A 2 3.93 -13.05 1.04
C LEU A 2 2.74 -12.98 2.01
N LEU A 3 2.10 -14.14 2.24
CA LEU A 3 0.97 -14.38 3.13
C LEU A 3 1.24 -15.49 4.16
N ASP A 4 2.44 -16.09 4.20
CA ASP A 4 2.78 -17.12 5.20
C ASP A 4 3.30 -16.46 6.48
N SER A 5 2.37 -16.08 7.33
CA SER A 5 2.49 -16.17 8.79
C SER A 5 1.08 -16.09 9.38
N MET A 6 0.35 -17.20 9.25
CA MET A 6 -1.07 -17.30 9.62
C MET A 6 -1.32 -17.34 11.14
N TYR A 7 -0.29 -17.27 11.97
CA TYR A 7 -0.44 -17.12 13.42
C TYR A 7 0.52 -16.03 13.93
N CYS A 8 0.06 -15.22 14.88
CA CYS A 8 0.91 -14.22 15.50
C CYS A 8 1.88 -14.93 16.46
N ALA A 9 3.18 -14.91 16.14
CA ALA A 9 4.19 -15.53 17.00
C ALA A 9 4.31 -14.76 18.32
N ASP A 10 4.26 -15.47 19.43
CA ASP A 10 4.48 -14.90 20.76
C ASP A 10 5.98 -14.99 21.11
N ASN A 11 6.60 -13.85 21.41
CA ASN A 11 8.00 -13.78 21.84
C ASN A 11 8.16 -13.79 23.38
N GLY A 12 7.07 -13.99 24.12
CA GLY A 12 7.01 -13.99 25.58
C GLY A 12 6.75 -12.62 26.21
N ARG A 13 6.80 -11.53 25.43
CA ARG A 13 6.46 -10.16 25.86
C ARG A 13 5.29 -9.59 25.08
N TRP A 14 5.27 -9.83 23.78
CA TRP A 14 4.18 -9.47 22.88
C TRP A 14 4.06 -10.44 21.70
N PHE A 15 2.91 -10.38 21.05
CA PHE A 15 2.65 -11.02 19.77
C PHE A 15 3.23 -10.19 18.63
N GLU A 16 4.02 -10.82 17.75
CA GLU A 16 4.43 -10.22 16.49
C GLU A 16 3.23 -10.01 15.56
N THR A 17 3.35 -9.07 14.62
CA THR A 17 2.27 -8.77 13.67
C THR A 17 2.08 -9.93 12.69
N PRO A 18 0.84 -10.21 12.26
CA PRO A 18 0.53 -11.34 11.39
C PRO A 18 1.21 -11.24 10.01
N VAL A 19 1.49 -10.02 9.55
CA VAL A 19 2.32 -9.75 8.37
C VAL A 19 3.22 -8.54 8.63
N ASP A 20 4.12 -8.24 7.69
CA ASP A 20 5.02 -7.09 7.80
C ASP A 20 4.26 -5.74 7.68
N TRP A 21 4.02 -5.08 8.81
CA TRP A 21 3.46 -3.71 8.87
C TRP A 21 4.34 -2.67 8.17
N TYR A 22 5.66 -2.85 8.11
CA TYR A 22 6.50 -1.95 7.32
C TYR A 22 6.27 -2.16 5.82
N GLY A 23 6.08 -3.41 5.41
CA GLY A 23 5.66 -3.82 4.08
C GLY A 23 4.34 -3.18 3.67
N LEU A 24 3.30 -3.29 4.50
CA LEU A 24 2.01 -2.64 4.23
C LEU A 24 2.11 -1.12 4.14
N ALA A 25 2.87 -0.49 5.04
CA ALA A 25 3.08 0.95 5.02
C ALA A 25 3.76 1.43 3.73
N ARG A 26 4.71 0.65 3.19
CA ARG A 26 5.31 0.90 1.87
C ARG A 26 4.31 0.66 0.75
N ALA A 27 3.62 -0.48 0.78
CA ALA A 27 2.65 -0.89 -0.24
C ALA A 27 1.54 0.13 -0.45
N ALA A 28 1.07 0.78 0.62
CA ALA A 28 0.05 1.85 0.61
C ALA A 28 0.37 3.01 -0.36
N ARG A 29 1.63 3.17 -0.79
CA ARG A 29 2.09 4.24 -1.69
C ARG A 29 2.78 3.72 -2.95
N GLN A 30 2.73 2.41 -3.22
CA GLN A 30 3.42 1.82 -4.38
C GLN A 30 2.71 2.12 -5.71
N THR A 31 1.38 2.20 -5.72
CA THR A 31 0.62 2.51 -6.94
C THR A 31 -0.37 3.64 -6.72
N SER A 32 -0.60 4.42 -7.78
CA SER A 32 -1.55 5.54 -7.76
C SER A 32 -2.97 5.10 -7.42
N TRP A 33 -3.43 3.98 -8.00
CA TRP A 33 -4.78 3.44 -7.76
C TRP A 33 -4.98 2.99 -6.31
N HIS A 34 -4.00 2.27 -5.76
CA HIS A 34 -4.05 1.80 -4.38
C HIS A 34 -4.01 2.97 -3.38
N GLN A 35 -3.07 3.91 -3.56
CA GLN A 35 -2.94 5.08 -2.69
C GLN A 35 -4.17 6.00 -2.79
N SER A 36 -4.71 6.19 -3.99
CA SER A 36 -5.88 7.02 -4.24
C SER A 36 -7.11 6.44 -3.54
N ALA A 37 -7.35 5.13 -3.66
CA ALA A 37 -8.46 4.46 -2.98
C ALA A 37 -8.43 4.65 -1.45
N LEU A 38 -7.27 4.41 -0.83
CA LEU A 38 -7.09 4.60 0.62
C LEU A 38 -7.33 6.05 1.05
N SER A 39 -6.75 7.00 0.31
CA SER A 39 -6.88 8.43 0.60
C SER A 39 -8.31 8.92 0.41
N PHE A 40 -8.99 8.43 -0.63
CA PHE A 40 -10.38 8.73 -0.93
C PHE A 40 -11.30 8.23 0.20
N LYS A 41 -11.20 6.95 0.59
CA LYS A 41 -11.97 6.36 1.70
C LYS A 41 -11.82 7.19 2.98
N ARG A 42 -10.58 7.53 3.35
CA ARG A 42 -10.29 8.41 4.50
C ARG A 42 -10.96 9.78 4.37
N ASN A 43 -10.85 10.42 3.21
CA ASN A 43 -11.40 11.77 3.01
C ASN A 43 -12.93 11.79 3.06
N VAL A 44 -13.59 10.79 2.46
CA VAL A 44 -15.05 10.68 2.51
C VAL A 44 -15.53 10.45 3.95
N LEU A 45 -14.85 9.58 4.69
CA LEU A 45 -15.13 9.34 6.10
C LEU A 45 -14.95 10.62 6.94
N LEU A 46 -13.87 11.36 6.69
CA LEU A 46 -13.64 12.64 7.33
C LEU A 46 -14.69 13.68 6.95
N GLY A 47 -15.23 13.66 5.73
CA GLY A 47 -16.33 14.56 5.34
C GLY A 47 -17.58 14.39 6.21
N CYS A 48 -17.78 13.19 6.75
CA CYS A 48 -18.92 12.87 7.60
C CYS A 48 -18.64 13.03 9.10
N TYR A 49 -17.37 12.97 9.51
CA TYR A 49 -16.98 13.03 10.93
C TYR A 49 -17.34 14.36 11.61
N ILE A 50 -17.90 14.29 12.82
CA ILE A 50 -18.20 15.42 13.69
C ILE A 50 -17.11 15.49 14.78
N PRO A 51 -16.25 16.52 14.79
CA PRO A 51 -15.13 16.61 15.73
C PRO A 51 -15.60 16.70 17.18
N HIS A 52 -14.80 16.14 18.08
CA HIS A 52 -15.03 16.17 19.52
C HIS A 52 -13.86 16.84 20.25
N PRO A 53 -14.06 17.53 21.39
CA PRO A 53 -12.94 18.09 22.17
C PRO A 53 -11.85 17.06 22.51
N LEU A 54 -12.23 15.82 22.79
CA LEU A 54 -11.28 14.73 23.07
C LEU A 54 -10.61 14.17 21.81
N LEU A 55 -11.22 14.30 20.63
CA LEU A 55 -10.72 13.73 19.38
C LEU A 55 -10.93 14.70 18.22
N SER A 56 -9.86 15.39 17.85
CA SER A 56 -9.90 16.34 16.74
C SER A 56 -10.05 15.65 15.38
N ARG A 57 -10.54 16.38 14.38
CA ARG A 57 -10.61 15.90 12.99
C ARG A 57 -9.24 15.42 12.46
N GLN A 58 -8.18 16.14 12.81
CA GLN A 58 -6.82 15.81 12.36
C GLN A 58 -6.32 14.50 12.98
N GLU A 59 -6.60 14.28 14.26
CA GLU A 59 -6.23 13.05 14.95
C GLU A 59 -7.03 11.86 14.39
N PHE A 60 -8.35 12.04 14.24
CA PHE A 60 -9.23 11.03 13.63
C PHE A 60 -8.85 10.71 12.17
N ALA A 61 -8.34 11.68 11.40
CA ALA A 61 -7.81 11.41 10.05
C ALA A 61 -6.68 10.38 10.06
N GLY A 62 -5.82 10.41 11.08
CA GLY A 62 -4.79 9.41 11.29
C GLY A 62 -5.38 8.05 11.67
N VAL A 63 -6.38 8.02 12.55
CA VAL A 63 -7.05 6.78 13.01
C VAL A 63 -7.69 6.07 11.84
N ALA A 64 -8.43 6.83 11.01
CA ALA A 64 -9.03 6.32 9.78
C ALA A 64 -7.99 5.78 8.80
N MET A 65 -6.85 6.48 8.64
CA MET A 65 -5.78 6.01 7.77
C MET A 65 -5.17 4.70 8.27
N ASP A 66 -4.91 4.59 9.57
CA ASP A 66 -4.37 3.36 10.17
C ASP A 66 -5.35 2.19 9.97
N TRP A 67 -6.64 2.41 10.20
CA TRP A 67 -7.68 1.43 9.92
C TRP A 67 -7.63 0.95 8.46
N PHE A 68 -7.65 1.87 7.50
CA PHE A 68 -7.67 1.50 6.09
C PHE A 68 -6.39 0.81 5.63
N VAL A 69 -5.21 1.15 6.18
CA VAL A 69 -3.92 0.57 5.78
C VAL A 69 -3.62 -0.75 6.48
N PHE A 70 -3.90 -0.86 7.77
CA PHE A 70 -3.49 -2.01 8.57
C PHE A 70 -4.65 -2.92 8.96
N GLY A 71 -5.90 -2.51 8.78
CA GLY A 71 -7.04 -3.13 9.45
C GLY A 71 -7.01 -2.94 10.97
N ASN A 72 -6.16 -2.03 11.46
CA ASN A 72 -5.90 -1.80 12.88
C ASN A 72 -5.79 -0.30 13.14
N ALA A 73 -6.43 0.20 14.18
CA ALA A 73 -6.18 1.55 14.67
C ALA A 73 -6.19 1.55 16.21
N CYS A 74 -5.17 2.17 16.81
CA CYS A 74 -5.04 2.23 18.26
C CYS A 74 -5.18 3.68 18.75
N LEU A 75 -6.00 3.87 19.77
CA LEU A 75 -6.25 5.15 20.41
C LEU A 75 -5.88 5.07 21.89
N GLU A 76 -4.92 5.88 22.30
CA GLU A 76 -4.53 6.10 23.69
C GLU A 76 -5.43 7.16 24.33
N LEU A 77 -6.12 6.78 25.40
CA LEU A 77 -6.77 7.73 26.30
C LEU A 77 -5.75 8.32 27.27
N ARG A 78 -5.45 9.59 27.07
CA ARG A 78 -4.66 10.39 28.01
C ARG A 78 -5.58 10.98 29.06
N ARG A 79 -5.14 10.92 30.32
CA ARG A 79 -5.87 11.45 31.48
C ARG A 79 -5.08 12.57 32.14
N ASN A 80 -5.78 13.53 32.72
CA ASN A 80 -5.16 14.57 33.54
C ASN A 80 -4.74 14.01 34.92
N MET A 81 -4.14 14.84 35.78
CA MET A 81 -3.70 14.44 37.12
C MET A 81 -4.86 14.02 38.04
N LEU A 82 -6.09 14.45 37.76
CA LEU A 82 -7.31 14.08 38.48
C LEU A 82 -7.94 12.78 37.94
N GLY A 83 -7.38 12.19 36.88
CA GLY A 83 -7.86 10.97 36.26
C GLY A 83 -8.95 11.16 35.20
N GLU A 84 -9.32 12.39 34.88
CA GLU A 84 -10.35 12.69 33.87
C GLU A 84 -9.80 12.55 32.45
N PRO A 85 -10.63 12.13 31.47
CA PRO A 85 -10.27 12.14 30.04
C PRO A 85 -9.76 13.50 29.58
N LEU A 86 -8.53 13.56 29.07
CA LEU A 86 -7.92 14.78 28.56
C LEU A 86 -7.91 14.81 27.03
N ALA A 87 -7.50 13.70 26.41
CA ALA A 87 -7.45 13.58 24.95
C ALA A 87 -7.35 12.12 24.53
N LEU A 88 -7.92 11.80 23.37
CA LEU A 88 -7.64 10.58 22.63
C LEU A 88 -6.53 10.86 21.62
N ARG A 89 -5.44 10.09 21.71
CA ARG A 89 -4.28 10.22 20.82
C ARG A 89 -4.07 8.94 20.06
N ARG A 90 -3.86 9.05 18.75
CA ARG A 90 -3.55 7.89 17.94
C ARG A 90 -2.16 7.39 18.28
N ALA A 91 -2.09 6.12 18.65
CA ALA A 91 -0.85 5.37 18.65
C ALA A 91 -0.73 4.69 17.28
N LEU A 92 0.35 5.01 16.55
CA LEU A 92 0.57 4.52 15.19
C LEU A 92 0.45 2.99 15.13
N ALA A 93 -0.57 2.46 14.44
CA ALA A 93 -0.84 1.02 14.40
C ALA A 93 0.37 0.19 13.92
N LYS A 94 1.17 0.78 13.01
CA LYS A 94 2.45 0.23 12.52
C LYS A 94 3.39 -0.26 13.64
N TYR A 95 3.44 0.47 14.76
CA TYR A 95 4.39 0.25 15.85
C TYR A 95 3.74 -0.41 17.08
N MET A 96 2.42 -0.62 17.07
CA MET A 96 1.73 -1.24 18.20
C MET A 96 1.94 -2.75 18.22
N ARG A 97 2.13 -3.31 19.42
CA ARG A 97 2.18 -4.75 19.68
C ARG A 97 1.30 -5.12 20.86
N ARG A 98 0.45 -6.13 20.70
CA ARG A 98 -0.38 -6.69 21.79
C ARG A 98 0.51 -7.55 22.70
N GLY A 99 0.50 -7.27 23.99
CA GLY A 99 1.22 -8.07 24.98
C GLY A 99 0.74 -9.51 25.02
N SER A 100 1.62 -10.44 25.37
CA SER A 100 1.33 -11.88 25.49
C SER A 100 0.26 -12.18 26.56
N ASP A 101 0.11 -11.26 27.53
CA ASP A 101 -0.94 -11.27 28.55
C ASP A 101 -2.33 -10.89 28.03
N MET A 102 -2.45 -10.56 26.74
CA MET A 102 -3.66 -10.08 26.09
C MET A 102 -4.28 -8.84 26.76
N LYS A 103 -3.51 -8.07 27.53
CA LYS A 103 -3.97 -6.85 28.23
C LYS A 103 -3.08 -5.66 27.96
N SER A 104 -1.78 -5.89 27.95
CA SER A 104 -0.77 -4.87 27.74
C SER A 104 -0.63 -4.49 26.28
N TRP A 105 -0.16 -3.28 26.05
CA TRP A 105 0.22 -2.78 24.73
C TRP A 105 1.63 -2.22 24.77
N TRP A 106 2.38 -2.50 23.73
CA TRP A 106 3.74 -2.01 23.53
C TRP A 106 3.82 -1.16 22.26
N TYR A 107 4.66 -0.14 22.31
CA TYR A 107 5.05 0.68 21.16
C TYR A 107 6.50 0.35 20.82
N ILE A 108 6.71 -0.27 19.66
CA ILE A 108 8.01 -0.77 19.21
C ILE A 108 8.39 -0.05 17.93
N GLN A 109 9.40 0.81 18.01
CA GLN A 109 9.99 1.50 16.87
C GLN A 109 11.49 1.18 16.82
N GLU A 110 11.97 0.79 15.65
CA GLU A 110 13.37 0.45 15.45
C GLU A 110 14.28 1.62 15.87
N GLY A 111 15.27 1.34 16.71
CA GLY A 111 16.21 2.33 17.23
C GLY A 111 15.66 3.25 18.34
N GLN A 112 14.48 2.95 18.90
CA GLN A 112 13.91 3.65 20.06
C GLN A 112 13.71 2.69 21.22
N GLU A 113 13.65 3.23 22.44
CA GLU A 113 13.27 2.43 23.60
C GLU A 113 11.83 1.93 23.47
N GLU A 114 11.64 0.67 23.85
CA GLU A 114 10.34 0.02 23.83
C GLU A 114 9.45 0.64 24.93
N TYR A 115 8.29 1.13 24.54
CA TYR A 115 7.39 1.80 25.48
C TYR A 115 6.17 0.92 25.78
N ARG A 116 5.94 0.60 27.06
CA ARG A 116 4.74 -0.10 27.52
C ARG A 116 3.68 0.93 27.92
N PHE A 117 2.50 0.84 27.31
CA PHE A 117 1.36 1.65 27.72
C PHE A 117 0.80 1.18 29.06
N ARG A 118 0.11 2.08 29.76
CA ARG A 118 -0.66 1.73 30.95
C ARG A 118 -1.82 0.81 30.54
N GLU A 119 -2.13 -0.17 31.38
CA GLU A 119 -3.22 -1.10 31.10
C GLU A 119 -4.56 -0.35 31.04
N GLY A 120 -5.43 -0.77 30.12
CA GLY A 120 -6.75 -0.18 29.93
C GLY A 120 -6.76 1.22 29.30
N THR A 121 -5.63 1.79 28.87
CA THR A 121 -5.61 3.12 28.21
C THR A 121 -5.64 3.04 26.69
N ILE A 122 -5.48 1.86 26.08
CA ILE A 122 -5.53 1.69 24.63
C ILE A 122 -6.87 1.09 24.21
N CYS A 123 -7.59 1.79 23.35
CA CYS A 123 -8.66 1.23 22.53
C CYS A 123 -8.06 0.72 21.23
N HIS A 124 -8.34 -0.53 20.88
CA HIS A 124 -7.88 -1.15 19.64
C HIS A 124 -9.08 -1.46 18.76
N LEU A 125 -9.17 -0.72 17.66
CA LEU A 125 -10.08 -1.00 16.57
C LEU A 125 -9.41 -2.02 15.66
N MET A 126 -10.07 -3.16 15.45
CA MET A 126 -9.60 -4.21 14.55
C MET A 126 -10.68 -4.58 13.53
N ASN A 127 -10.27 -4.72 12.27
CA ASN A 127 -11.07 -5.37 11.24
C ASN A 127 -10.86 -6.88 11.36
N PRO A 128 -11.86 -7.68 11.75
CA PRO A 128 -11.68 -9.09 12.08
C PRO A 128 -11.00 -9.89 10.98
N ASP A 129 -10.15 -10.83 11.39
CA ASP A 129 -9.43 -11.73 10.50
C ASP A 129 -9.83 -13.18 10.76
N ILE A 130 -9.71 -14.03 9.74
CA ILE A 130 -10.09 -15.45 9.83
C ILE A 130 -8.99 -16.33 10.43
N ASN A 131 -7.75 -15.86 10.47
CA ASN A 131 -6.60 -16.68 10.89
C ASN A 131 -6.24 -16.48 12.36
N GLN A 132 -6.61 -15.34 12.95
CA GLN A 132 -6.27 -15.00 14.34
C GLN A 132 -7.18 -13.89 14.90
N GLU A 133 -7.22 -13.76 16.23
CA GLU A 133 -8.11 -12.84 16.97
C GLU A 133 -7.37 -11.68 17.68
N ILE A 134 -6.07 -11.51 17.43
CA ILE A 134 -5.17 -10.60 18.14
C ILE A 134 -5.08 -9.24 17.43
N TYR A 135 -4.98 -9.24 16.11
CA TYR A 135 -4.91 -8.07 15.24
C TYR A 135 -6.01 -8.12 14.19
N GLY A 136 -6.33 -6.97 13.60
CA GLY A 136 -7.13 -6.93 12.39
C GLY A 136 -6.29 -7.09 11.12
N MET A 137 -6.97 -7.19 9.98
CA MET A 137 -6.33 -7.25 8.66
C MET A 137 -7.03 -6.33 7.65
N PRO A 138 -6.30 -5.70 6.70
CA PRO A 138 -6.92 -4.86 5.69
C PRO A 138 -7.57 -5.72 4.60
N ASP A 139 -8.74 -5.30 4.08
CA ASP A 139 -9.47 -6.06 3.06
C ASP A 139 -8.72 -6.21 1.72
N TYR A 140 -7.69 -5.37 1.49
CA TYR A 140 -6.99 -5.33 0.21
C TYR A 140 -5.82 -6.31 0.08
N LEU A 141 -5.54 -7.17 1.07
CA LEU A 141 -4.39 -8.08 1.05
C LEU A 141 -4.30 -8.89 -0.25
N GLY A 142 -5.44 -9.39 -0.75
CA GLY A 142 -5.50 -10.14 -2.00
C GLY A 142 -5.04 -9.36 -3.24
N GLY A 143 -5.10 -8.03 -3.20
CA GLY A 143 -4.64 -7.16 -4.29
C GLY A 143 -3.21 -6.65 -4.15
N LEU A 144 -2.48 -7.04 -3.09
CA LEU A 144 -1.10 -6.59 -2.88
C LEU A 144 -0.15 -7.09 -3.95
N LEU A 145 -0.35 -8.31 -4.45
CA LEU A 145 0.45 -8.84 -5.56
C LEU A 145 0.23 -8.01 -6.83
N SER A 146 -1.03 -7.68 -7.16
CA SER A 146 -1.37 -6.83 -8.29
C SER A 146 -0.83 -5.40 -8.13
N ALA A 147 -0.88 -4.83 -6.93
CA ALA A 147 -0.27 -3.54 -6.64
C ALA A 147 1.26 -3.58 -6.82
N SER A 148 1.93 -4.61 -6.29
CA SER A 148 3.38 -4.80 -6.42
C SER A 148 3.81 -5.00 -7.89
N LEU A 149 3.04 -5.79 -8.64
CA LEU A 149 3.28 -6.04 -10.06
C LEU A 149 3.12 -4.76 -10.89
N SER A 150 2.05 -3.99 -10.64
CA SER A 150 1.83 -2.68 -11.25
C SER A 150 2.97 -1.69 -10.92
N HIS A 151 3.46 -1.69 -9.67
CA HIS A 151 4.58 -0.84 -9.26
C HIS A 151 5.89 -1.23 -9.97
N SER A 152 6.15 -2.53 -10.09
CA SER A 152 7.32 -3.05 -10.81
C SER A 152 7.28 -2.67 -12.29
N ALA A 153 6.10 -2.71 -12.92
CA ALA A 153 5.92 -2.25 -14.30
C ALA A 153 6.18 -0.73 -14.44
N ASP A 154 5.77 0.09 -13.47
CA ASP A 154 6.05 1.54 -13.49
C ASP A 154 7.55 1.83 -13.32
N ILE A 155 8.24 1.13 -12.40
CA ILE A 155 9.69 1.23 -12.23
C ILE A 155 10.39 0.84 -13.52
N PHE A 156 10.03 -0.31 -14.10
CA PHE A 156 10.62 -0.76 -15.35
C PHE A 156 10.46 0.28 -16.45
N ARG A 157 9.25 0.81 -16.66
CA ARG A 157 8.97 1.83 -17.68
C ARG A 157 9.78 3.09 -17.48
N LYS A 158 9.89 3.57 -16.23
CA LYS A 158 10.71 4.73 -15.87
C LYS A 158 12.18 4.49 -16.23
N LEU A 159 12.73 3.37 -15.76
CA LEU A 159 14.12 3.01 -16.00
C LEU A 159 14.41 2.76 -17.49
N TYR A 160 13.45 2.19 -18.23
CA TYR A 160 13.56 1.96 -19.67
C TYR A 160 13.59 3.29 -20.43
N TYR A 161 12.75 4.24 -20.05
CA TYR A 161 12.77 5.59 -20.61
C TYR A 161 14.07 6.34 -20.27
N ASP A 162 14.50 6.29 -19.00
CA ASP A 162 15.75 6.92 -18.54
C ASP A 162 17.00 6.33 -19.24
N ASN A 163 16.91 5.09 -19.74
CA ASN A 163 17.95 4.42 -20.54
C ASN A 163 17.79 4.61 -22.06
N GLY A 164 17.06 5.63 -22.52
CA GLY A 164 16.91 5.93 -23.95
C GLY A 164 16.09 4.89 -24.72
N SER A 165 15.14 4.22 -24.06
CA SER A 165 14.33 3.14 -24.64
C SER A 165 15.13 1.89 -25.04
N HIS A 166 16.17 1.55 -24.28
CA HIS A 166 16.94 0.32 -24.44
C HIS A 166 16.92 -0.52 -23.17
N ALA A 167 16.56 -1.80 -23.31
CA ALA A 167 16.55 -2.77 -22.19
C ALA A 167 17.90 -3.49 -21.99
N GLY A 168 18.97 -2.96 -22.59
CA GLY A 168 20.30 -3.59 -22.67
C GLY A 168 20.49 -4.52 -23.89
N CYS A 169 21.71 -5.02 -24.08
CA CYS A 169 22.05 -5.99 -25.12
C CYS A 169 23.10 -7.01 -24.64
N ILE A 170 23.17 -8.14 -25.35
CA ILE A 170 24.28 -9.10 -25.24
C ILE A 170 25.25 -8.78 -26.39
N VAL A 171 26.49 -8.43 -26.06
CA VAL A 171 27.58 -8.28 -27.04
C VAL A 171 28.38 -9.58 -27.04
N TYR A 172 28.35 -10.29 -28.15
CA TYR A 172 29.08 -11.53 -28.36
C TYR A 172 30.30 -11.26 -29.25
N ILE A 173 31.48 -11.67 -28.80
CA ILE A 173 32.73 -11.50 -29.55
C ILE A 173 33.32 -12.89 -29.82
N GLY A 174 33.28 -13.29 -31.10
CA GLY A 174 33.75 -14.58 -31.60
C GLY A 174 35.15 -14.56 -32.23
N ALA A 175 35.72 -13.36 -32.41
CA ALA A 175 37.01 -13.17 -33.06
C ALA A 175 38.17 -13.90 -32.33
N ALA A 176 39.02 -14.59 -33.08
CA ALA A 176 40.12 -15.39 -32.54
C ALA A 176 41.27 -14.55 -31.93
N GLN A 177 41.39 -13.28 -32.33
CA GLN A 177 42.28 -12.31 -31.72
C GLN A 177 41.52 -11.02 -31.49
N VAL A 178 41.40 -10.64 -30.22
CA VAL A 178 40.88 -9.33 -29.80
C VAL A 178 41.97 -8.68 -28.97
N ASP A 179 42.33 -7.45 -29.32
CA ASP A 179 43.29 -6.68 -28.55
C ASP A 179 42.71 -6.30 -27.18
N ARG A 180 43.53 -6.41 -26.14
CA ARG A 180 43.12 -6.15 -24.76
C ARG A 180 42.63 -4.71 -24.55
N GLU A 181 43.23 -3.76 -25.25
CA GLU A 181 42.90 -2.34 -25.17
C GLU A 181 41.49 -2.04 -25.71
N SER A 182 41.11 -2.63 -26.85
CA SER A 182 39.75 -2.49 -27.40
C SER A 182 38.70 -3.20 -26.54
N MET A 183 39.04 -4.33 -25.91
CA MET A 183 38.15 -4.97 -24.93
C MET A 183 37.89 -4.09 -23.71
N GLU A 184 38.93 -3.41 -23.21
CA GLU A 184 38.80 -2.48 -22.10
C GLU A 184 37.98 -1.24 -22.49
N LYS A 185 38.24 -0.64 -23.66
CA LYS A 185 37.42 0.48 -24.20
C LYS A 185 35.97 0.09 -24.43
N LEU A 186 35.71 -1.11 -24.94
CA LEU A 186 34.35 -1.60 -25.18
C LEU A 186 33.63 -1.88 -23.85
N ARG A 187 34.33 -2.43 -22.86
CA ARG A 187 33.82 -2.59 -21.50
C ARG A 187 33.50 -1.25 -20.83
N GLU A 188 34.39 -0.27 -20.95
CA GLU A 188 34.17 1.09 -20.45
C GLU A 188 32.98 1.77 -21.14
N THR A 189 32.86 1.61 -22.46
CA THR A 189 31.75 2.17 -23.24
C THR A 189 30.41 1.52 -22.85
N LEU A 190 30.38 0.20 -22.66
CA LEU A 190 29.18 -0.50 -22.19
C LEU A 190 28.83 -0.16 -20.74
N GLN A 191 29.82 0.16 -19.91
CA GLN A 191 29.62 0.62 -18.54
C GLN A 191 29.18 2.09 -18.47
N SER A 192 29.66 2.95 -19.37
CA SER A 192 29.30 4.37 -19.42
C SER A 192 27.94 4.60 -20.11
N ALA A 193 27.57 3.76 -21.07
CA ALA A 193 26.22 3.71 -21.66
C ALA A 193 25.14 3.21 -20.69
N ARG A 194 25.53 2.82 -19.46
CA ARG A 194 24.63 2.37 -18.40
C ARG A 194 23.97 3.57 -17.73
N GLY A 195 22.90 4.11 -18.34
CA GLY A 195 22.08 5.17 -17.74
C GLY A 195 21.52 4.76 -16.37
N GLY A 196 22.13 5.28 -15.29
CA GLY A 196 21.61 5.12 -13.92
C GLY A 196 21.58 3.68 -13.37
N GLY A 197 22.12 2.67 -14.06
CA GLY A 197 22.36 1.34 -13.49
C GLY A 197 21.29 0.26 -13.69
N ALA A 198 20.16 0.56 -14.32
CA ALA A 198 18.97 -0.30 -14.31
C ALA A 198 19.02 -1.56 -15.20
N PHE A 199 19.53 -1.45 -16.42
CA PHE A 199 19.70 -2.58 -17.34
C PHE A 199 21.17 -2.96 -17.43
N LYS A 200 21.46 -4.27 -17.49
CA LYS A 200 22.83 -4.81 -17.58
C LYS A 200 23.09 -5.29 -19.00
N ASN A 201 24.11 -4.73 -19.63
CA ASN A 201 24.69 -5.31 -20.85
C ASN A 201 25.53 -6.53 -20.47
N LEU A 202 25.42 -7.62 -21.24
CA LEU A 202 26.24 -8.81 -21.04
C LEU A 202 27.28 -8.89 -22.15
N LEU A 203 28.55 -9.03 -21.79
CA LEU A 203 29.64 -9.22 -22.73
C LEU A 203 30.09 -10.69 -22.66
N ILE A 204 29.99 -11.41 -23.77
CA ILE A 204 30.43 -12.80 -23.90
C ILE A 204 31.58 -12.83 -24.90
N HIS A 205 32.75 -13.28 -24.45
CA HIS A 205 33.92 -13.48 -25.29
C HIS A 205 34.18 -14.97 -25.47
N ALA A 206 34.10 -15.47 -26.70
CA ALA A 206 34.34 -16.87 -27.05
C ALA A 206 35.36 -16.94 -28.19
N ALA A 207 36.64 -17.12 -27.84
CA ALA A 207 37.73 -17.17 -28.80
C ALA A 207 37.54 -18.34 -29.78
N GLY A 208 37.36 -18.03 -31.08
CA GLY A 208 37.16 -19.03 -32.13
C GLY A 208 35.71 -19.51 -32.29
N GLY A 209 34.75 -18.89 -31.59
CA GLY A 209 33.34 -19.25 -31.65
C GLY A 209 32.55 -18.39 -32.64
N GLY A 210 32.37 -18.83 -33.88
CA GLY A 210 31.32 -18.33 -34.78
C GLY A 210 31.78 -17.49 -35.98
N LYS A 211 30.91 -17.45 -37.01
CA LYS A 211 31.21 -16.88 -38.35
C LYS A 211 31.33 -15.35 -38.40
N ASP A 212 30.80 -14.62 -37.41
CA ASP A 212 30.86 -13.17 -37.34
C ASP A 212 31.73 -12.72 -36.15
N GLY A 213 32.70 -11.83 -36.37
CA GLY A 213 33.68 -11.43 -35.36
C GLY A 213 33.09 -10.75 -34.12
N VAL A 214 32.04 -9.93 -34.28
CA VAL A 214 31.29 -9.27 -33.20
C VAL A 214 29.81 -9.26 -33.56
N GLN A 215 28.95 -9.70 -32.64
CA GLN A 215 27.49 -9.69 -32.77
C GLN A 215 26.87 -8.93 -31.59
N ILE A 216 25.92 -8.04 -31.89
CA ILE A 216 25.06 -7.42 -30.88
C ILE A 216 23.71 -8.11 -30.93
N LEU A 217 23.40 -8.88 -29.90
CA LEU A 217 22.14 -9.57 -29.72
C LEU A 217 21.26 -8.71 -28.80
N PRO A 218 20.26 -7.98 -29.32
CA PRO A 218 19.34 -7.27 -28.45
C PRO A 218 18.55 -8.30 -27.63
N PHE A 219 18.28 -8.01 -26.35
CA PHE A 219 17.20 -8.72 -25.67
C PHE A 219 15.92 -8.52 -26.48
N GLN A 220 15.05 -9.54 -26.59
CA GLN A 220 13.80 -9.38 -27.35
C GLN A 220 12.95 -8.25 -26.73
N GLN A 221 13.00 -7.07 -27.36
CA GLN A 221 12.36 -5.84 -26.87
C GLN A 221 10.92 -5.69 -27.36
N ILE A 222 10.56 -6.37 -28.45
CA ILE A 222 9.34 -6.08 -29.24
C ILE A 222 8.06 -6.66 -28.60
N THR A 223 8.16 -7.72 -27.79
CA THR A 223 6.98 -8.36 -27.15
C THR A 223 6.63 -7.79 -25.77
N ALA A 224 7.58 -7.19 -25.06
CA ALA A 224 7.38 -6.76 -23.67
C ALA A 224 6.48 -5.52 -23.54
N LYS A 225 6.46 -4.64 -24.55
CA LYS A 225 5.71 -3.36 -24.50
C LYS A 225 4.20 -3.57 -24.37
N ASP A 226 3.65 -4.52 -25.12
CA ASP A 226 2.21 -4.84 -25.10
C ASP A 226 1.83 -5.58 -23.81
N GLU A 227 2.73 -6.42 -23.30
CA GLU A 227 2.51 -7.16 -22.06
C GLU A 227 2.45 -6.23 -20.84
N PHE A 228 3.24 -5.14 -20.79
CA PHE A 228 3.16 -4.18 -19.68
C PHE A 228 1.80 -3.47 -19.60
N MET A 229 1.21 -3.12 -20.74
CA MET A 229 -0.11 -2.47 -20.73
C MET A 229 -1.18 -3.45 -20.25
N ASN A 230 -1.10 -4.72 -20.65
CA ASN A 230 -2.00 -5.77 -20.18
C ASN A 230 -1.84 -6.03 -18.68
N VAL A 231 -0.61 -6.13 -18.20
CA VAL A 231 -0.29 -6.27 -16.76
C VAL A 231 -0.85 -5.09 -15.97
N LYS A 232 -0.65 -3.85 -16.44
CA LYS A 232 -1.18 -2.64 -15.77
C LYS A 232 -2.70 -2.61 -15.76
N ALA A 233 -3.35 -3.03 -16.85
CA ALA A 233 -4.80 -3.08 -16.93
C ALA A 233 -5.38 -4.12 -15.97
N ALA A 234 -4.90 -5.36 -16.03
CA ALA A 234 -5.33 -6.44 -15.13
C ALA A 234 -5.07 -6.09 -13.66
N SER A 235 -3.86 -5.61 -13.36
CA SER A 235 -3.50 -5.22 -11.99
C SER A 235 -4.33 -4.05 -11.46
N ARG A 236 -4.70 -3.09 -12.33
CA ARG A 236 -5.62 -2.01 -11.96
C ARG A 236 -6.99 -2.57 -11.59
N ASP A 237 -7.52 -3.47 -12.40
CA ASP A 237 -8.86 -4.01 -12.21
C ASP A 237 -8.92 -4.86 -10.92
N ASP A 238 -7.87 -5.62 -10.60
CA ASP A 238 -7.74 -6.30 -9.30
C ASP A 238 -7.69 -5.32 -8.12
N VAL A 239 -6.89 -4.25 -8.23
CA VAL A 239 -6.79 -3.22 -7.18
C VAL A 239 -8.15 -2.54 -6.98
N LEU A 240 -8.89 -2.28 -8.06
CA LEU A 240 -10.25 -1.75 -7.99
C LEU A 240 -11.21 -2.73 -7.32
N ALA A 241 -11.14 -4.02 -7.67
CA ALA A 241 -11.99 -5.06 -7.11
C ALA A 241 -11.81 -5.20 -5.60
N VAL A 242 -10.57 -5.17 -5.09
CA VAL A 242 -10.33 -5.29 -3.64
C VAL A 242 -10.68 -4.03 -2.88
N HIS A 243 -10.53 -2.84 -3.48
CA HIS A 243 -10.89 -1.59 -2.82
C HIS A 243 -12.38 -1.30 -2.88
N ARG A 244 -13.10 -1.82 -3.88
CA ARG A 244 -14.54 -1.59 -4.11
C ARG A 244 -14.90 -0.10 -4.19
N VAL A 245 -13.94 0.75 -4.55
CA VAL A 245 -14.17 2.19 -4.77
C VAL A 245 -14.53 2.38 -6.24
N PRO A 246 -15.67 3.00 -6.56
CA PRO A 246 -16.03 3.29 -7.94
C PRO A 246 -14.92 4.10 -8.65
N PRO A 247 -14.43 3.65 -9.83
CA PRO A 247 -13.30 4.28 -10.50
C PRO A 247 -13.49 5.78 -10.77
N GLN A 248 -14.71 6.17 -11.13
CA GLN A 248 -15.08 7.57 -11.39
C GLN A 248 -14.90 8.48 -10.17
N LEU A 249 -15.04 7.97 -8.94
CA LEU A 249 -14.80 8.74 -7.72
C LEU A 249 -13.31 8.94 -7.43
N MET A 250 -12.45 8.16 -8.08
CA MET A 250 -11.00 8.28 -8.00
C MET A 250 -10.40 9.07 -9.18
N GLY A 251 -11.24 9.74 -9.97
CA GLY A 251 -10.83 10.55 -11.12
C GLY A 251 -10.50 9.73 -12.37
N ALA A 252 -10.94 8.47 -12.46
CA ALA A 252 -10.82 7.70 -13.69
C ALA A 252 -11.69 8.31 -14.80
N MET A 253 -11.10 8.54 -15.97
CA MET A 253 -11.86 8.88 -17.18
C MET A 253 -12.27 7.59 -17.91
N PRO A 254 -13.50 7.52 -18.45
CA PRO A 254 -13.92 6.35 -19.21
C PRO A 254 -13.06 6.18 -20.46
N GLY A 255 -12.81 4.93 -20.86
CA GLY A 255 -12.11 4.63 -22.10
C GLY A 255 -12.93 5.04 -23.33
N GLU A 256 -12.32 4.92 -24.53
CA GLU A 256 -12.84 5.44 -25.80
C GLU A 256 -14.27 4.99 -26.18
N LYS A 257 -14.81 3.93 -25.58
CA LYS A 257 -16.17 3.40 -25.85
C LYS A 257 -17.03 3.19 -24.59
N GLY A 258 -16.64 3.77 -23.45
CA GLY A 258 -17.34 3.56 -22.17
C GLY A 258 -17.98 4.83 -21.62
N SER A 259 -18.99 4.67 -20.75
CA SER A 259 -19.47 5.70 -19.83
C SER A 259 -19.60 5.06 -18.45
N PHE A 260 -19.19 5.76 -17.39
CA PHE A 260 -19.26 5.25 -16.02
C PHE A 260 -20.65 5.36 -15.37
N GLY A 261 -21.66 5.79 -16.14
CA GLY A 261 -23.02 5.96 -15.65
C GLY A 261 -23.12 7.15 -14.68
N ASP A 262 -24.08 7.07 -13.77
CA ASP A 262 -24.36 8.14 -12.81
C ASP A 262 -23.39 8.09 -11.61
N VAL A 263 -22.62 9.17 -11.44
CA VAL A 263 -21.63 9.32 -10.36
C VAL A 263 -22.29 9.40 -8.98
N GLU A 264 -23.42 10.10 -8.87
CA GLU A 264 -24.16 10.25 -7.62
C GLU A 264 -24.68 8.90 -7.14
N LYS A 265 -25.27 8.11 -8.05
CA LYS A 265 -25.77 6.76 -7.72
C LYS A 265 -24.64 5.84 -7.25
N ALA A 266 -23.49 5.88 -7.92
CA ALA A 266 -22.33 5.08 -7.50
C ALA A 266 -21.78 5.52 -6.13
N ALA A 267 -21.72 6.84 -5.87
CA ALA A 267 -21.32 7.38 -4.57
C ALA A 267 -22.27 6.95 -3.46
N ARG A 268 -23.58 6.91 -3.71
CA ARG A 268 -24.59 6.43 -2.75
C ARG A 268 -24.42 4.94 -2.43
N VAL A 269 -24.25 4.09 -3.45
CA VAL A 269 -24.00 2.65 -3.25
C VAL A 269 -22.72 2.41 -2.47
N PHE A 270 -21.65 3.14 -2.78
CA PHE A 270 -20.40 3.10 -2.04
C PHE A 270 -20.59 3.53 -0.58
N ALA A 271 -21.27 4.65 -0.35
CA ALA A 271 -21.51 5.16 1.01
C ALA A 271 -22.26 4.15 1.88
N ILE A 272 -23.30 3.51 1.33
CA ILE A 272 -24.12 2.53 2.06
C ILE A 272 -23.33 1.25 2.37
N ASN A 273 -22.59 0.70 1.40
CA ASN A 273 -22.02 -0.64 1.54
C ASN A 273 -20.57 -0.65 2.03
N GLU A 274 -19.81 0.42 1.82
CA GLU A 274 -18.38 0.50 2.21
C GLU A 274 -18.15 1.48 3.36
N LEU A 275 -18.79 2.64 3.33
CA LEU A 275 -18.49 3.71 4.29
C LEU A 275 -19.24 3.56 5.62
N MET A 276 -20.55 3.31 5.58
CA MET A 276 -21.37 3.14 6.78
C MET A 276 -20.89 2.01 7.68
N PRO A 277 -20.54 0.80 7.18
CA PRO A 277 -19.99 -0.25 8.05
C PRO A 277 -18.71 0.17 8.77
N VAL A 278 -17.83 0.93 8.09
CA VAL A 278 -16.61 1.47 8.71
C VAL A 278 -16.95 2.51 9.78
N MET A 279 -17.93 3.38 9.53
CA MET A 279 -18.41 4.34 10.54
C MET A 279 -18.91 3.63 11.79
N GLU A 280 -19.73 2.59 11.63
CA GLU A 280 -20.26 1.81 12.77
C GLU A 280 -19.13 1.06 13.49
N ALA A 281 -18.19 0.43 12.77
CA ALA A 281 -17.04 -0.23 13.38
C ALA A 281 -16.20 0.73 14.24
N MET A 282 -15.99 1.97 13.79
CA MET A 282 -15.24 2.97 14.54
C MET A 282 -15.97 3.48 15.79
N LYS A 283 -17.30 3.36 15.87
CA LYS A 283 -18.06 3.72 17.08
C LYS A 283 -17.77 2.79 18.27
N HIS A 284 -17.09 1.65 18.07
CA HIS A 284 -16.59 0.82 19.17
C HIS A 284 -15.77 1.61 20.19
N VAL A 285 -15.09 2.69 19.77
CA VAL A 285 -14.39 3.61 20.70
C VAL A 285 -15.33 4.22 21.74
N ASN A 286 -16.57 4.51 21.34
CA ASN A 286 -17.58 5.08 22.25
C ASN A 286 -18.00 4.06 23.30
N ASP A 287 -18.23 2.81 22.89
CA ASP A 287 -18.58 1.71 23.81
C ASP A 287 -17.45 1.44 24.81
N TRP A 288 -16.21 1.45 24.33
CA TRP A 288 -15.02 1.29 25.16
C TRP A 288 -14.83 2.44 26.15
N LEU A 289 -15.06 3.68 25.71
CA LEU A 289 -14.88 4.87 26.56
C LEU A 289 -16.07 5.12 27.50
N GLY A 290 -17.26 4.66 27.12
CA GLY A 290 -18.53 5.01 27.77
C GLY A 290 -19.02 6.44 27.44
N GLU A 291 -18.50 7.06 26.39
CA GLU A 291 -18.81 8.43 25.96
C GLU A 291 -18.88 8.53 24.44
N GLU A 292 -19.85 9.28 23.91
CA GLU A 292 -20.06 9.43 22.46
C GLU A 292 -19.07 10.42 21.82
N VAL A 293 -17.84 9.97 21.56
CA VAL A 293 -16.75 10.79 21.01
C VAL A 293 -16.61 10.70 19.49
N ILE A 294 -16.93 9.55 18.89
CA ILE A 294 -16.95 9.35 17.44
C ILE A 294 -18.40 9.44 16.95
N ARG A 295 -18.68 10.49 16.18
CA ARG A 295 -20.00 10.77 15.62
C ARG A 295 -19.86 11.13 14.15
N PHE A 296 -20.87 10.78 13.36
CA PHE A 296 -20.90 11.03 11.93
C PHE A 296 -22.23 11.63 11.53
N ASN A 297 -22.20 12.62 10.62
CA ASN A 297 -23.36 12.99 9.83
C ASN A 297 -23.59 11.93 8.73
N PRO A 298 -24.83 11.77 8.25
CA PRO A 298 -25.09 11.05 7.02
C PRO A 298 -24.22 11.58 5.87
N TYR A 299 -23.87 10.70 4.94
CA TYR A 299 -23.21 11.14 3.72
C TYR A 299 -24.18 12.02 2.92
N ALA A 300 -23.79 13.25 2.56
CA ALA A 300 -24.69 14.29 2.06
C ALA A 300 -25.59 13.85 0.86
N LEU A 301 -25.10 12.94 0.00
CA LEU A 301 -25.85 12.41 -1.14
C LEU A 301 -26.94 11.38 -0.76
N LEU A 302 -27.06 11.03 0.53
CA LEU A 302 -28.14 10.18 1.03
C LEU A 302 -29.35 10.99 1.51
N ASP A 303 -29.15 12.28 1.76
CA ASP A 303 -30.22 13.20 2.19
C ASP A 303 -30.97 13.80 0.98
N THR A 304 -30.38 13.74 -0.22
CA THR A 304 -31.03 14.17 -1.46
C THR A 304 -32.01 13.11 -1.96
N ARG A 305 -33.30 13.46 -2.07
CA ARG A 305 -34.25 12.61 -2.82
C ARG A 305 -33.73 12.50 -4.26
N PRO A 306 -33.65 11.29 -4.85
CA PRO A 306 -33.23 11.17 -6.24
C PRO A 306 -34.16 12.03 -7.10
N ILE A 307 -33.57 12.96 -7.86
CA ILE A 307 -34.30 13.64 -8.92
C ILE A 307 -34.60 12.56 -9.95
N SER A 308 -35.88 12.20 -10.06
CA SER A 308 -36.39 11.20 -11.01
C SER A 308 -36.20 11.64 -12.45
#